data_AF-A0A2G9RCE3-F1
#
_entry.id   AF-A0A2G9RCE3-F1
#
_cell.length_a   1.000
_cell.length_b   1.000
_cell.length_c   1.000
_cell.angle_alpha   90.00
_cell.angle_beta   90.00
_cell.angle_gamma   90.00
#
_symmetry.space_group_name_H-M   'P 1'
#
loop_
_entity.id
_entity.type
_entity.pdbx_description
1 polymer ?
#
loop_
_entity_poly.entity_id
_entity_poly.type
_entity_poly.pdbx_seq_one_letter_code
_entity_poly.pdbx_strand_id
1 'polypeptide(L)'
;IILSTPFAVICYFLIWFVPDVSSGQLVWYLTFYCLFQTLVTCFHVPYSALTMFISKEQSDRDSATGYRMTVEVLGTVLGTAIQGQIVGTADTCVPNSLQSSLVNTSVASVEESKVSEDPGSLTNTLLEGNFALFLKYTLQRRKDYQNILLVIMISATLTVPFWQWFLTRFGKKTAVYIGISSVIPFMIVAGLVKINVIVTYIVAVAAGLSVAAAFLLPWSMLPDVIDDFILNNPESPGHEAIFFSFYVFFTKFASGVSLGISTLSLDYAGYQALSCSQPEAVNLTLRLLVCAAPIILILIGLFLFKLYPINEEKRKENRKALQLLRENDRDSDSDSVELASNL
;
A
#
# COMPACT_ATOMS: atom_id res chain seq x y z
N ILE A 1 -3.97 2.79 -20.63
CA ILE A 1 -5.27 2.92 -19.92
C ILE A 1 -6.40 2.30 -20.75
N ILE A 2 -6.94 2.96 -21.79
CA ILE A 2 -8.15 2.47 -22.51
C ILE A 2 -7.97 1.05 -23.06
N LEU A 3 -6.78 0.73 -23.58
CA LEU A 3 -6.50 -0.60 -24.13
C LEU A 3 -6.35 -1.67 -23.03
N SER A 4 -5.69 -1.37 -21.91
CA SER A 4 -5.33 -2.38 -20.89
C SER A 4 -6.51 -2.78 -20.00
N THR A 5 -7.44 -1.86 -19.72
CA THR A 5 -8.60 -2.09 -18.86
C THR A 5 -9.50 -3.26 -19.28
N PRO A 6 -9.97 -3.37 -20.54
CA PRO A 6 -10.82 -4.49 -20.95
C PRO A 6 -10.09 -5.84 -20.85
N PHE A 7 -8.80 -5.89 -21.20
CA PHE A 7 -8.01 -7.11 -21.03
C PHE A 7 -7.83 -7.47 -19.55
N ALA A 8 -7.65 -6.48 -18.66
CA ALA A 8 -7.53 -6.72 -17.22
C ALA A 8 -8.81 -7.35 -16.67
N VAL A 9 -9.99 -6.84 -17.08
CA VAL A 9 -11.29 -7.38 -16.70
C VAL A 9 -11.46 -8.83 -17.17
N ILE A 10 -11.08 -9.13 -18.41
CA ILE A 10 -11.12 -10.51 -18.94
C ILE A 10 -10.19 -11.43 -18.13
N CYS A 11 -8.96 -11.01 -17.87
CA CYS A 11 -8.02 -11.79 -17.06
C CYS A 11 -8.54 -12.03 -15.65
N TYR A 12 -9.20 -11.03 -15.04
CA TYR A 12 -9.83 -11.17 -13.74
C TYR A 12 -10.90 -12.26 -13.73
N PHE A 13 -11.81 -12.27 -14.70
CA PHE A 13 -12.81 -13.34 -14.81
C PHE A 13 -12.19 -14.73 -15.01
N LEU A 14 -11.08 -14.82 -15.75
CA LEU A 14 -10.36 -16.07 -15.99
C LEU A 14 -9.61 -16.59 -14.74
N ILE A 15 -9.24 -15.71 -13.80
CA ILE A 15 -8.71 -16.12 -12.48
C ILE A 15 -9.80 -16.82 -11.66
N TRP A 16 -11.06 -16.40 -11.77
CA TRP A 16 -12.16 -17.05 -11.05
C TRP A 16 -12.68 -18.32 -11.74
N PHE A 17 -12.30 -18.55 -12.99
CA PHE A 17 -12.64 -19.75 -13.72
C PHE A 17 -11.72 -20.92 -13.31
N VAL A 18 -12.29 -22.01 -12.83
CA VAL A 18 -11.54 -23.22 -12.45
C VAL A 18 -11.41 -24.13 -13.67
N PRO A 19 -10.20 -24.33 -14.23
CA PRO A 19 -10.01 -25.24 -15.35
C PRO A 19 -10.08 -26.71 -14.87
N ASP A 20 -10.76 -27.56 -15.64
CA ASP A 20 -10.90 -29.01 -15.39
C ASP A 20 -9.59 -29.81 -15.56
N VAL A 21 -8.45 -29.14 -15.82
CA VAL A 21 -7.17 -29.78 -16.13
C VAL A 21 -6.37 -30.02 -14.84
N SER A 22 -6.37 -31.26 -14.34
CA SER A 22 -5.73 -31.66 -13.07
C SER A 22 -4.23 -31.34 -12.95
N SER A 23 -3.47 -31.33 -14.06
CA SER A 23 -2.02 -31.06 -14.05
C SER A 23 -1.62 -29.65 -14.50
N GLY A 24 -2.58 -28.78 -14.82
CA GLY A 24 -2.32 -27.43 -15.38
C GLY A 24 -2.79 -26.26 -14.52
N GLN A 25 -3.46 -26.51 -13.39
CA GLN A 25 -4.09 -25.48 -12.56
C GLN A 25 -3.10 -24.42 -12.06
N LEU A 26 -1.93 -24.83 -11.55
CA LEU A 26 -0.93 -23.88 -11.07
C LEU A 26 -0.44 -22.94 -12.19
N VAL A 27 -0.17 -23.51 -13.37
CA VAL A 27 0.29 -22.75 -14.53
C VAL A 27 -0.79 -21.79 -15.02
N TRP A 28 -2.06 -22.21 -14.99
CA TRP A 28 -3.20 -21.36 -15.31
C TRP A 28 -3.30 -20.16 -14.38
N TYR A 29 -3.39 -20.39 -13.06
CA TYR A 29 -3.51 -19.31 -12.08
C TYR A 29 -2.30 -18.39 -12.12
N LEU A 30 -1.09 -18.92 -12.22
CA LEU A 30 0.13 -18.12 -12.32
C LEU A 30 0.11 -17.22 -13.56
N THR A 31 -0.25 -17.78 -14.72
CA THR A 31 -0.26 -17.02 -15.99
C THR A 31 -1.28 -15.88 -15.94
N PHE A 32 -2.54 -16.17 -15.56
CA PHE A 32 -3.58 -15.15 -15.53
C PHE A 32 -3.39 -14.14 -14.40
N TYR A 33 -2.86 -14.57 -13.26
CA TYR A 33 -2.50 -13.64 -12.18
C TYR A 33 -1.38 -12.70 -12.60
N CYS A 34 -0.31 -13.20 -13.22
CA CYS A 34 0.77 -12.36 -13.75
C CYS A 34 0.28 -11.41 -14.84
N LEU A 35 -0.56 -11.87 -15.75
CA LEU A 35 -1.18 -11.02 -16.79
C LEU A 35 -2.05 -9.93 -16.16
N PHE A 36 -2.91 -10.30 -15.20
CA PHE A 36 -3.76 -9.36 -14.49
C PHE A 36 -2.93 -8.28 -13.77
N GLN A 37 -1.94 -8.68 -12.97
CA GLN A 37 -1.02 -7.76 -12.27
C GLN A 37 -0.29 -6.82 -13.23
N THR A 38 0.16 -7.33 -14.37
CA THR A 38 0.82 -6.53 -15.41
C THR A 38 -0.14 -5.49 -15.98
N LEU A 39 -1.35 -5.89 -16.36
CA LEU A 39 -2.35 -5.01 -16.95
C LEU A 39 -2.85 -3.93 -15.98
N VAL A 40 -3.01 -4.28 -14.69
CA VAL A 40 -3.34 -3.32 -13.63
C VAL A 40 -2.19 -2.33 -13.45
N THR A 41 -0.94 -2.77 -13.48
CA THR A 41 0.23 -1.87 -13.42
C THR A 41 0.28 -0.91 -14.62
N CYS A 42 -0.01 -1.40 -15.84
CA CYS A 42 -0.11 -0.58 -17.06
C CYS A 42 -1.23 0.47 -16.99
N PHE A 43 -2.20 0.31 -16.10
CA PHE A 43 -3.21 1.31 -15.80
C PHE A 43 -2.75 2.25 -14.69
N HIS A 44 -2.26 1.70 -13.58
CA HIS A 44 -1.97 2.43 -12.36
C HIS A 44 -0.81 3.42 -12.50
N VAL A 45 0.29 3.04 -13.16
CA VAL A 45 1.46 3.91 -13.31
C VAL A 45 1.14 5.18 -14.09
N PRO A 46 0.54 5.12 -15.31
CA PRO A 46 0.16 6.33 -16.03
C PRO A 46 -0.91 7.15 -15.32
N TYR A 47 -1.87 6.50 -14.66
CA TYR A 47 -2.92 7.17 -13.89
C TYR A 47 -2.32 8.00 -12.74
N SER A 48 -1.38 7.43 -11.99
CA SER A 48 -0.69 8.12 -10.89
C SER A 48 0.22 9.23 -11.39
N ALA A 49 0.94 9.03 -12.50
CA ALA A 49 1.77 10.07 -13.12
C ALA A 49 0.94 11.27 -13.62
N LEU A 50 -0.32 11.04 -14.04
CA LEU A 50 -1.21 12.10 -14.54
C LEU A 50 -1.48 13.20 -13.50
N THR A 51 -1.39 12.86 -12.21
CA THR A 51 -1.57 13.83 -11.11
C THR A 51 -0.53 14.95 -11.15
N MET A 52 0.64 14.73 -11.77
CA MET A 52 1.66 15.76 -11.93
C MET A 52 1.28 16.83 -12.96
N PHE A 53 0.46 16.46 -13.95
CA PHE A 53 0.07 17.33 -15.06
C PHE A 53 -1.23 18.11 -14.80
N ILE A 54 -1.94 17.82 -13.70
CA ILE A 54 -3.26 18.39 -13.44
C ILE A 54 -3.21 19.87 -13.01
N SER A 55 -2.20 20.24 -12.22
CA SER A 55 -1.98 21.61 -11.77
C SER A 55 -0.48 21.89 -11.71
N LYS A 56 -0.14 23.14 -11.98
CA LYS A 56 1.23 23.66 -11.91
C LYS A 56 1.68 23.90 -10.46
N GLU A 57 0.73 24.10 -9.54
CA GLU A 57 0.99 24.35 -8.14
C GLU A 57 1.08 23.04 -7.35
N GLN A 58 2.16 22.90 -6.58
CA GLN A 58 2.43 21.69 -5.80
C GLN A 58 1.36 21.44 -4.74
N SER A 59 0.80 22.48 -4.12
CA SER A 59 -0.28 22.35 -3.13
C SER A 59 -1.54 21.71 -3.71
N ASP A 60 -1.83 22.01 -4.98
CA ASP A 60 -2.99 21.47 -5.69
C ASP A 60 -2.76 20.00 -6.03
N ARG A 61 -1.54 19.64 -6.47
CA ARG A 61 -1.15 18.24 -6.75
C ARG A 61 -1.17 17.38 -5.48
N ASP A 62 -0.63 17.93 -4.38
CA ASP A 62 -0.68 17.28 -3.07
C ASP A 62 -2.15 17.06 -2.65
N SER A 63 -3.03 18.05 -2.87
CA SER A 63 -4.46 17.97 -2.53
C SER A 63 -5.23 16.98 -3.41
N ALA A 64 -4.97 16.99 -4.72
CA ALA A 64 -5.53 16.02 -5.66
C ALA A 64 -5.15 14.58 -5.29
N THR A 65 -3.89 14.37 -4.87
CA THR A 65 -3.43 13.07 -4.36
C THR A 65 -4.18 12.67 -3.10
N GLY A 66 -4.35 13.60 -2.14
CA GLY A 66 -5.14 13.35 -0.93
C GLY A 66 -6.59 12.97 -1.22
N TYR A 67 -7.26 13.67 -2.14
CA TYR A 67 -8.62 13.33 -2.55
C TYR A 67 -8.71 11.96 -3.23
N ARG A 68 -7.82 11.68 -4.18
CA ARG A 68 -7.73 10.39 -4.88
C ARG A 68 -7.63 9.23 -3.88
N MET A 69 -6.69 9.35 -2.93
CA MET A 69 -6.47 8.34 -1.90
C MET A 69 -7.65 8.20 -0.94
N THR A 70 -8.30 9.30 -0.58
CA THR A 70 -9.49 9.24 0.28
C THR A 70 -10.60 8.42 -0.40
N VAL A 71 -10.82 8.63 -1.69
CA VAL A 71 -11.80 7.86 -2.48
C VAL A 71 -11.41 6.39 -2.61
N GLU A 72 -10.12 6.11 -2.82
CA GLU A 72 -9.56 4.75 -2.89
C GLU A 72 -9.77 3.98 -1.57
N VAL A 73 -9.46 4.60 -0.42
CA VAL A 73 -9.68 3.99 0.89
C VAL A 73 -11.17 3.79 1.17
N LEU A 74 -12.04 4.75 0.84
CA LEU A 74 -13.50 4.61 0.98
C LEU A 74 -14.05 3.44 0.14
N GLY A 75 -13.59 3.31 -1.10
CA GLY A 75 -13.95 2.18 -1.97
C GLY A 75 -13.54 0.85 -1.36
N THR A 76 -12.32 0.79 -0.80
CA THR A 76 -11.80 -0.41 -0.13
C THR A 76 -12.58 -0.74 1.15
N VAL A 77 -12.98 0.27 1.94
CA VAL A 77 -13.84 0.10 3.13
C VAL A 77 -15.18 -0.52 2.73
N LEU A 78 -15.82 -0.02 1.67
CA LEU A 78 -17.09 -0.55 1.20
C LEU A 78 -16.95 -1.98 0.68
N GLY A 79 -15.90 -2.25 -0.11
CA GLY A 79 -15.61 -3.59 -0.63
C GLY A 79 -15.39 -4.61 0.48
N THR A 80 -14.52 -4.29 1.45
CA THR A 80 -14.22 -5.15 2.60
C THR A 80 -15.42 -5.35 3.53
N ALA A 81 -16.24 -4.31 3.72
CA ALA A 81 -17.49 -4.42 4.49
C ALA A 81 -18.45 -5.44 3.86
N ILE A 82 -18.67 -5.33 2.54
CA ILE A 82 -19.56 -6.23 1.79
C ILE A 82 -19.00 -7.65 1.77
N GLN A 83 -17.73 -7.83 1.39
CA GLN A 83 -17.08 -9.14 1.33
C GLN A 83 -17.11 -9.84 2.69
N GLY A 84 -16.81 -9.12 3.77
CA GLY A 84 -16.78 -9.75 5.09
C GLY A 84 -18.17 -10.20 5.58
N GLN A 85 -19.26 -9.52 5.20
CA GLN A 85 -20.62 -10.01 5.52
C GLN A 85 -20.92 -11.35 4.81
N ILE A 86 -20.36 -11.56 3.62
CA ILE A 86 -20.55 -12.79 2.83
C ILE A 86 -19.71 -13.94 3.41
N VAL A 87 -18.44 -13.66 3.75
CA VAL A 87 -17.47 -14.70 4.15
C VAL A 87 -17.54 -15.01 5.66
N GLY A 88 -17.91 -14.03 6.50
CA GLY A 88 -17.89 -14.12 7.96
C GLY A 88 -18.84 -15.14 8.59
N THR A 89 -19.70 -15.79 7.80
CA THR A 89 -20.68 -16.79 8.27
C THR A 89 -20.13 -18.22 8.31
N ALA A 90 -18.91 -18.48 7.80
CA ALA A 90 -18.34 -19.81 7.72
C ALA A 90 -17.27 -20.07 8.81
N ASP A 91 -17.63 -20.78 9.88
CA ASP A 91 -16.67 -21.28 10.88
C ASP A 91 -15.91 -22.51 10.35
N THR A 92 -14.82 -22.30 9.61
CA THR A 92 -13.98 -23.35 8.99
C THR A 92 -12.91 -23.87 9.94
N CYS A 93 -13.29 -24.27 11.15
CA CYS A 93 -12.46 -25.13 11.98
C CYS A 93 -12.91 -26.56 11.77
N VAL A 94 -12.27 -27.31 10.86
CA VAL A 94 -12.63 -28.71 10.63
C VAL A 94 -11.90 -29.56 11.68
N PRO A 95 -12.62 -30.32 12.54
CA PRO A 95 -11.97 -31.30 13.41
C PRO A 95 -11.24 -32.34 12.55
N ASN A 96 -10.09 -32.85 13.03
CA ASN A 96 -9.21 -33.80 12.30
C ASN A 96 -9.90 -35.03 11.70
N SER A 97 -11.15 -35.34 12.06
CA SER A 97 -11.94 -36.46 11.56
C SER A 97 -12.60 -36.26 10.18
N LEU A 98 -12.63 -35.05 9.62
CA LEU A 98 -13.31 -34.72 8.35
C LEU A 98 -12.40 -34.08 7.29
N GLN A 99 -11.09 -34.22 7.45
CA GLN A 99 -10.06 -33.49 6.71
C GLN A 99 -9.94 -33.85 5.22
N SER A 100 -10.50 -34.96 4.76
CA SER A 100 -10.29 -35.48 3.40
C SER A 100 -11.18 -34.88 2.30
N SER A 101 -12.26 -34.15 2.63
CA SER A 101 -13.26 -33.73 1.63
C SER A 101 -13.38 -32.21 1.39
N LEU A 102 -12.70 -31.37 2.17
CA LEU A 102 -12.85 -29.90 2.14
C LEU A 102 -11.60 -29.13 1.68
N VAL A 103 -10.55 -29.85 1.25
CA VAL A 103 -9.23 -29.30 0.90
C VAL A 103 -9.29 -28.35 -0.30
N ASN A 104 -10.30 -28.47 -1.16
CA ASN A 104 -10.33 -27.73 -2.43
C ASN A 104 -11.04 -26.37 -2.39
N THR A 105 -11.53 -25.89 -1.23
CA THR A 105 -12.43 -24.71 -1.22
C THR A 105 -12.08 -23.63 -0.20
N SER A 106 -11.25 -23.91 0.80
CA SER A 106 -11.09 -23.01 1.96
C SER A 106 -9.75 -22.27 2.07
N VAL A 107 -8.73 -22.67 1.30
CA VAL A 107 -7.42 -21.98 1.26
C VAL A 107 -7.55 -20.59 0.63
N ALA A 108 -8.56 -20.37 -0.22
CA ALA A 108 -8.85 -19.08 -0.86
C ALA A 108 -9.21 -17.95 0.14
N SER A 109 -9.71 -18.28 1.34
CA SER A 109 -10.25 -17.29 2.28
C SER A 109 -9.21 -16.51 3.09
N VAL A 110 -7.94 -16.94 3.09
CA VAL A 110 -6.83 -16.20 3.77
C VAL A 110 -6.05 -15.34 2.77
N GLU A 111 -6.12 -15.65 1.48
CA GLU A 111 -5.45 -14.88 0.41
C GLU A 111 -6.27 -13.70 -0.12
N GLU A 112 -7.54 -13.62 0.27
CA GLU A 112 -8.51 -12.68 -0.29
C GLU A 112 -8.40 -11.23 0.22
N SER A 113 -7.49 -10.95 1.16
CA SER A 113 -7.20 -9.57 1.60
C SER A 113 -6.45 -8.74 0.54
N LYS A 114 -5.93 -9.35 -0.53
CA LYS A 114 -5.01 -8.71 -1.49
C LYS A 114 -5.67 -7.89 -2.60
N VAL A 115 -6.90 -7.41 -2.41
CA VAL A 115 -7.60 -6.59 -3.44
C VAL A 115 -7.25 -5.11 -3.34
N SER A 116 -6.64 -4.67 -2.23
CA SER A 116 -6.00 -3.36 -2.20
C SER A 116 -4.57 -3.46 -2.72
N GLU A 117 -4.35 -3.09 -3.99
CA GLU A 117 -3.00 -2.88 -4.52
C GLU A 117 -2.41 -1.54 -4.05
N ASP A 118 -2.48 -1.26 -2.75
CA ASP A 118 -1.79 -0.13 -2.17
C ASP A 118 -0.27 -0.39 -2.31
N PRO A 119 0.52 0.53 -2.90
CA PRO A 119 1.98 0.44 -2.82
C PRO A 119 2.42 0.77 -1.41
N GLY A 120 2.33 -0.23 -0.54
CA GLY A 120 2.83 -0.20 0.81
C GLY A 120 4.34 -0.45 0.86
N SER A 121 4.98 0.07 1.92
CA SER A 121 6.32 -0.38 2.32
C SER A 121 6.31 -1.87 2.65
N LEU A 122 7.48 -2.53 2.58
CA LEU A 122 7.73 -3.91 3.07
C LEU A 122 7.00 -4.19 4.39
N THR A 123 7.05 -3.22 5.30
CA THR A 123 6.43 -3.28 6.62
C THR A 123 4.91 -3.44 6.58
N ASN A 124 4.24 -2.68 5.70
CA ASN A 124 2.77 -2.70 5.61
C ASN A 124 2.29 -4.02 5.04
N THR A 125 2.96 -4.54 4.01
CA THR A 125 2.59 -5.84 3.44
C THR A 125 2.85 -6.99 4.41
N LEU A 126 3.92 -6.92 5.22
CA LEU A 126 4.17 -7.93 6.26
C LEU A 126 3.06 -7.95 7.30
N LEU A 127 2.63 -6.76 7.73
CA LEU A 127 1.53 -6.60 8.68
C LEU A 127 0.22 -7.13 8.10
N GLU A 128 -0.20 -6.63 6.94
CA GLU A 128 -1.45 -6.99 6.28
C GLU A 128 -1.54 -8.49 5.98
N GLY A 129 -0.49 -9.08 5.41
CA GLY A 129 -0.47 -10.50 5.03
C GLY A 129 -0.57 -11.47 6.22
N ASN A 130 -0.18 -11.04 7.42
CA ASN A 130 -0.19 -11.88 8.62
C ASN A 130 -1.26 -11.46 9.65
N PHE A 131 -1.96 -10.35 9.42
CA PHE A 131 -2.87 -9.75 10.39
C PHE A 131 -4.02 -10.70 10.79
N ALA A 132 -4.61 -11.38 9.80
CA ALA A 132 -5.69 -12.34 10.03
C ALA A 132 -5.24 -13.52 10.89
N LEU A 133 -4.06 -14.07 10.61
CA LEU A 133 -3.47 -15.18 11.36
C LEU A 133 -3.12 -14.77 12.79
N PHE A 134 -2.57 -13.56 12.96
CA PHE A 134 -2.25 -13.00 14.26
C PHE A 134 -3.49 -12.80 15.15
N LEU A 135 -4.56 -12.22 14.60
CA LEU A 135 -5.82 -12.05 15.32
C LEU A 135 -6.46 -13.40 15.71
N LYS A 136 -6.40 -14.38 14.82
CA LYS A 136 -6.96 -15.72 15.05
C LYS A 136 -6.17 -16.50 16.11
N TYR A 137 -4.85 -16.60 15.96
CA TYR A 137 -4.03 -17.54 16.73
C TYR A 137 -3.31 -16.90 17.93
N THR A 138 -2.90 -15.64 17.83
CA THR A 138 -2.20 -14.94 18.93
C THR A 138 -3.17 -14.25 19.86
N LEU A 139 -4.13 -13.49 19.30
CA LEU A 139 -5.09 -12.73 20.09
C LEU A 139 -6.35 -13.52 20.46
N GLN A 140 -6.60 -14.66 19.80
CA GLN A 140 -7.79 -15.50 20.00
C GLN A 140 -9.11 -14.73 19.77
N ARG A 141 -9.10 -13.75 18.85
CA ARG A 141 -10.23 -12.84 18.56
C ARG A 141 -10.62 -12.88 17.09
N ARG A 142 -10.80 -14.08 16.53
CA ARG A 142 -11.26 -14.25 15.13
C ARG A 142 -12.58 -13.54 14.85
N LYS A 143 -13.55 -13.63 15.77
CA LYS A 143 -14.89 -13.03 15.59
C LYS A 143 -14.87 -11.52 15.38
N ASP A 144 -13.87 -10.86 15.96
CA ASP A 144 -13.69 -9.41 15.86
C ASP A 144 -12.85 -8.99 14.64
N TYR A 145 -12.34 -9.94 13.83
CA TYR A 145 -11.42 -9.66 12.72
C TYR A 145 -11.94 -8.58 11.77
N GLN A 146 -13.14 -8.78 11.23
CA GLN A 146 -13.73 -7.85 10.28
C GLN A 146 -14.03 -6.49 10.94
N ASN A 147 -14.53 -6.49 12.18
CA ASN A 147 -14.82 -5.26 12.92
C ASN A 147 -13.56 -4.44 13.17
N ILE A 148 -12.47 -5.10 13.55
CA ILE A 148 -11.16 -4.46 13.77
C ILE A 148 -10.62 -3.92 12.45
N LEU A 149 -10.69 -4.69 11.36
CA LEU A 149 -10.26 -4.24 10.04
C LEU A 149 -11.05 -2.99 9.59
N LEU A 150 -12.37 -3.01 9.71
CA LEU A 150 -13.21 -1.86 9.39
C LEU A 150 -12.85 -0.63 10.23
N VAL A 151 -12.57 -0.81 11.52
CA VAL A 151 -12.14 0.28 12.40
C VAL A 151 -10.80 0.87 11.94
N ILE A 152 -9.83 0.04 11.54
CA ILE A 152 -8.55 0.52 10.98
C ILE A 152 -8.80 1.33 9.71
N MET A 153 -9.63 0.85 8.80
CA MET A 153 -9.85 1.51 7.51
C MET A 153 -10.67 2.80 7.63
N ILE A 154 -11.70 2.81 8.50
CA ILE A 154 -12.49 4.02 8.78
C ILE A 154 -11.60 5.08 9.46
N SER A 155 -10.82 4.68 10.46
CA SER A 155 -9.89 5.61 11.13
C SER A 155 -8.80 6.11 10.19
N ALA A 156 -8.26 5.27 9.30
CA ALA A 156 -7.34 5.70 8.25
C ALA A 156 -8.00 6.75 7.34
N THR A 157 -9.22 6.49 6.85
CA THR A 157 -9.96 7.43 5.99
C THR A 157 -10.16 8.78 6.67
N LEU A 158 -10.62 8.79 7.92
CA LEU A 158 -10.89 10.03 8.67
C LEU A 158 -9.61 10.83 8.97
N THR A 159 -8.46 10.16 9.02
CA THR A 159 -7.16 10.79 9.33
C THR A 159 -6.38 11.25 8.10
N VAL A 160 -6.78 10.85 6.88
CA VAL A 160 -6.21 11.39 5.62
C VAL A 160 -6.23 12.94 5.56
N PRO A 161 -7.37 13.64 5.77
CA PRO A 161 -7.39 15.11 5.71
C PRO A 161 -6.55 15.75 6.82
N PHE A 162 -6.45 15.09 7.98
CA PHE A 162 -5.57 15.53 9.06
C PHE A 162 -4.10 15.50 8.62
N TRP A 163 -3.65 14.41 7.98
CA TRP A 163 -2.28 14.31 7.46
C TRP A 163 -2.02 15.28 6.33
N GLN A 164 -3.01 15.52 5.46
CA GLN A 164 -2.92 16.50 4.39
C GLN A 164 -2.73 17.93 4.94
N TRP A 165 -3.51 18.30 5.95
CA TRP A 165 -3.34 19.55 6.66
C TRP A 165 -1.96 19.62 7.36
N PHE A 166 -1.54 18.54 8.01
CA PHE A 166 -0.26 18.47 8.71
C PHE A 166 0.93 18.68 7.76
N LEU A 167 0.85 18.07 6.57
CA LEU A 167 1.85 18.15 5.51
C LEU A 167 2.07 19.56 5.00
N THR A 168 0.98 20.26 4.70
CA THR A 168 1.03 21.63 4.20
C THR A 168 1.51 22.62 5.26
N ARG A 169 1.28 22.33 6.55
CA ARG A 169 1.63 23.23 7.67
C ARG A 169 3.05 23.03 8.21
N PHE A 170 3.45 21.77 8.46
CA PHE A 170 4.71 21.43 9.14
C PHE A 170 5.79 20.87 8.20
N GLY A 171 5.46 20.70 6.92
CA GLY A 171 6.35 20.18 5.90
C GLY A 171 6.38 18.65 5.82
N LYS A 172 6.78 18.13 4.65
CA LYS A 172 6.69 16.69 4.35
C LYS A 172 7.64 15.83 5.20
N LYS A 173 8.86 16.31 5.49
CA LYS A 173 9.84 15.57 6.31
C LYS A 173 9.37 15.34 7.74
N THR A 174 8.85 16.39 8.39
CA THR A 174 8.32 16.31 9.75
C THR A 174 7.14 15.34 9.82
N ALA A 175 6.27 15.37 8.82
CA ALA A 175 5.14 14.46 8.71
C ALA A 175 5.56 12.99 8.56
N VAL A 176 6.62 12.69 7.80
CA VAL A 176 7.19 11.33 7.73
C VAL A 176 7.71 10.85 9.07
N TYR A 177 8.50 11.66 9.78
CA TYR A 177 9.01 11.26 11.08
C TYR A 177 7.88 11.02 12.08
N ILE A 178 6.90 11.91 12.19
CA ILE A 178 5.82 11.78 13.17
C ILE A 178 4.84 10.67 12.76
N GLY A 179 4.43 10.63 11.49
CA GLY A 179 3.45 9.68 10.98
C GLY A 179 3.93 8.24 11.02
N ILE A 180 5.13 7.95 10.52
CA ILE A 180 5.66 6.58 10.49
C ILE A 180 6.10 6.14 11.90
N SER A 181 6.70 7.03 12.71
CA SER A 181 7.09 6.66 14.09
C SER A 181 5.89 6.39 14.99
N SER A 182 4.71 6.97 14.69
CA SER A 182 3.51 6.76 15.49
C SER A 182 3.07 5.29 15.53
N VAL A 183 3.40 4.45 14.52
CA VAL A 183 3.08 3.01 14.52
C VAL A 183 3.86 2.21 15.56
N ILE A 184 5.08 2.63 15.90
CA ILE A 184 6.00 1.88 16.78
C ILE A 184 5.37 1.57 18.16
N PRO A 185 4.85 2.55 18.94
CA PRO A 185 4.23 2.26 20.23
C PRO A 185 3.03 1.31 20.10
N PHE A 186 2.26 1.40 19.02
CA PHE A 186 1.11 0.52 18.79
C PHE A 186 1.54 -0.93 18.55
N MET A 187 2.60 -1.15 17.78
CA MET A 187 3.17 -2.48 17.54
C MET A 187 3.76 -3.09 18.82
N ILE A 188 4.40 -2.27 19.67
CA ILE A 188 4.93 -2.71 20.97
C ILE A 188 3.79 -3.14 21.90
N VAL A 189 2.73 -2.34 21.99
CA VAL A 189 1.55 -2.67 22.82
C VAL A 189 0.88 -3.95 22.31
N ALA A 190 0.75 -4.11 20.99
CA ALA A 190 0.16 -5.30 20.38
C ALA A 190 0.99 -6.58 20.65
N GLY A 191 2.32 -6.48 20.74
CA GLY A 191 3.20 -7.62 20.99
C GLY A 191 3.35 -8.03 22.46
N LEU A 192 3.28 -7.08 23.40
CA LEU A 192 3.62 -7.30 24.81
C LEU A 192 2.41 -7.50 25.74
N VAL A 193 1.25 -6.93 25.43
CA VAL A 193 0.12 -6.89 26.36
C VAL A 193 -0.88 -8.02 26.09
N LYS A 194 -1.41 -8.66 27.15
CA LYS A 194 -2.64 -9.47 27.03
C LYS A 194 -3.79 -8.52 26.71
N ILE A 195 -4.13 -8.42 25.43
CA ILE A 195 -5.02 -7.37 24.94
C ILE A 195 -6.47 -7.66 25.38
N ASN A 196 -7.03 -6.75 26.18
CA ASN A 196 -8.47 -6.71 26.40
C ASN A 196 -9.14 -6.14 25.13
N VAL A 197 -10.37 -6.53 24.83
CA VAL A 197 -11.09 -6.13 23.60
C VAL A 197 -11.05 -4.62 23.38
N ILE A 198 -11.25 -3.82 24.43
CA ILE A 198 -11.20 -2.35 24.38
C ILE A 198 -9.81 -1.86 23.92
N VAL A 199 -8.73 -2.44 24.45
CA VAL A 199 -7.36 -2.07 24.09
C VAL A 199 -7.09 -2.44 22.63
N THR A 200 -7.62 -3.56 22.13
CA THR A 200 -7.49 -3.95 20.72
C THR A 200 -8.11 -2.90 19.80
N TYR A 201 -9.32 -2.42 20.12
CA TYR A 201 -9.98 -1.38 19.31
C TYR A 201 -9.27 -0.03 19.41
N ILE A 202 -8.72 0.35 20.56
CA ILE A 202 -7.91 1.57 20.70
C ILE A 202 -6.67 1.48 19.82
N VAL A 203 -5.95 0.35 19.88
CA VAL A 203 -4.77 0.10 19.03
C VAL A 203 -5.12 0.08 17.55
N ALA A 204 -6.30 -0.44 17.18
CA ALA A 204 -6.80 -0.44 15.80
C ALA A 204 -7.03 0.98 15.25
N VAL A 205 -7.68 1.86 16.04
CA VAL A 205 -7.87 3.28 15.65
C VAL A 205 -6.52 3.98 15.49
N ALA A 206 -5.61 3.73 16.43
CA ALA A 206 -4.25 4.28 16.40
C ALA A 206 -3.43 3.77 15.20
N ALA A 207 -3.57 2.50 14.83
CA ALA A 207 -2.93 1.93 13.65
C ALA A 207 -3.44 2.60 12.37
N GLY A 208 -4.75 2.84 12.25
CA GLY A 208 -5.33 3.54 11.10
C GLY A 208 -4.75 4.94 10.88
N LEU A 209 -4.51 5.69 11.97
CA LEU A 209 -3.83 7.00 11.91
C LEU A 209 -2.46 6.91 11.23
N SER A 210 -1.66 5.90 11.56
CA SER A 210 -0.32 5.76 10.97
C SER A 210 -0.34 5.15 9.57
N VAL A 211 -1.25 4.22 9.30
CA VAL A 211 -1.44 3.64 7.95
C VAL A 211 -1.76 4.73 6.94
N ALA A 212 -2.63 5.67 7.29
CA ALA A 212 -2.93 6.82 6.44
C ALA A 212 -1.69 7.66 6.11
N ALA A 213 -0.80 7.90 7.10
CA ALA A 213 0.46 8.59 6.88
C ALA A 213 1.41 7.80 5.96
N ALA A 214 1.58 6.51 6.24
CA ALA A 214 2.47 5.64 5.48
C ALA A 214 2.04 5.49 4.01
N PHE A 215 0.73 5.57 3.76
CA PHE A 215 0.18 5.57 2.41
C PHE A 215 0.37 6.92 1.72
N LEU A 216 -0.02 8.03 2.36
CA LEU A 216 -0.09 9.34 1.70
C LEU A 216 1.29 9.97 1.44
N LEU A 217 2.22 9.80 2.39
CA LEU A 217 3.47 10.55 2.39
C LEU A 217 4.42 10.22 1.23
N PRO A 218 4.73 8.94 0.92
CA PRO A 218 5.64 8.60 -0.17
C PRO A 218 5.16 9.14 -1.52
N TRP A 219 3.86 9.03 -1.79
CA TRP A 219 3.25 9.54 -3.01
C TRP A 219 3.30 11.06 -3.13
N SER A 220 3.10 11.78 -2.02
CA SER A 220 3.28 13.23 -2.03
C SER A 220 4.74 13.64 -2.27
N MET A 221 5.71 12.84 -1.83
CA MET A 221 7.14 13.15 -1.97
C MET A 221 7.71 12.80 -3.33
N LEU A 222 7.13 11.84 -4.04
CA LEU A 222 7.64 11.38 -5.33
C LEU A 222 7.73 12.51 -6.39
N PRO A 223 6.71 13.38 -6.56
CA PRO A 223 6.83 14.55 -7.43
C PRO A 223 7.97 15.49 -7.06
N ASP A 224 8.30 15.62 -5.77
CA ASP A 224 9.35 16.54 -5.32
C ASP A 224 10.74 16.09 -5.77
N VAL A 225 10.96 14.77 -5.86
CA VAL A 225 12.20 14.18 -6.40
C VAL A 225 12.28 14.39 -7.90
N ILE A 226 11.14 14.25 -8.59
CA ILE A 226 11.06 14.43 -10.05
C ILE A 226 11.32 15.90 -10.42
N ASP A 227 10.71 16.84 -9.68
CA ASP A 227 10.94 18.28 -9.84
C ASP A 227 12.43 18.65 -9.62
N ASP A 228 13.10 18.06 -8.61
CA ASP A 228 14.53 18.25 -8.38
C ASP A 228 15.40 17.64 -9.50
N PHE A 229 15.01 16.47 -10.02
CA PHE A 229 15.71 15.83 -11.14
C PHE A 229 15.64 16.66 -12.43
N ILE A 230 14.47 17.22 -12.75
CA ILE A 230 14.26 18.06 -13.94
C ILE A 230 15.14 19.31 -13.88
N LEU A 231 15.25 19.94 -12.71
CA LEU A 231 16.10 21.12 -12.52
C LEU A 231 17.59 20.83 -12.71
N ASN A 232 18.04 19.65 -12.28
CA ASN A 232 19.43 19.24 -12.43
C ASN A 232 19.74 18.71 -13.84
N ASN A 233 18.72 18.31 -14.62
CA ASN A 233 18.88 17.71 -15.95
C ASN A 233 17.88 18.31 -16.97
N PRO A 234 18.03 19.60 -17.34
CA PRO A 234 17.10 20.28 -18.24
C PRO A 234 17.07 19.72 -19.66
N GLU A 235 18.16 19.07 -20.12
CA GLU A 235 18.25 18.50 -21.48
C GLU A 235 17.42 17.22 -21.68
N SER A 236 16.91 16.62 -20.60
CA SER A 236 16.30 15.28 -20.64
C SER A 236 14.87 15.26 -20.04
N PRO A 237 13.88 15.86 -20.73
CA PRO A 237 12.50 15.87 -20.26
C PRO A 237 11.82 14.49 -20.38
N GLY A 238 10.68 14.29 -19.71
CA GLY A 238 9.82 13.12 -19.90
C GLY A 238 10.14 11.88 -19.05
N HIS A 239 10.92 12.04 -17.98
CA HIS A 239 11.32 10.93 -17.09
C HIS A 239 10.32 10.65 -15.96
N GLU A 240 9.21 11.39 -15.87
CA GLU A 240 8.25 11.29 -14.76
C GLU A 240 7.71 9.86 -14.65
N ALA A 241 7.23 9.31 -15.78
CA ALA A 241 6.69 7.96 -15.84
C ALA A 241 7.69 6.88 -15.40
N ILE A 242 9.00 7.11 -15.63
CA ILE A 242 10.06 6.17 -15.23
C ILE A 242 10.20 6.16 -13.70
N PHE A 243 10.21 7.33 -13.04
CA PHE A 243 10.23 7.41 -11.57
C PHE A 243 9.01 6.74 -10.93
N PHE A 244 7.81 7.01 -11.46
CA PHE A 244 6.58 6.35 -11.02
C PHE A 244 6.63 4.83 -11.22
N SER A 245 7.15 4.37 -12.37
CA SER A 245 7.32 2.95 -12.66
C SER A 245 8.30 2.28 -11.69
N PHE A 246 9.46 2.89 -11.43
CA PHE A 246 10.43 2.37 -10.47
C PHE A 246 9.86 2.29 -9.07
N TYR A 247 9.13 3.32 -8.63
CA TYR A 247 8.47 3.31 -7.32
C TYR A 247 7.49 2.14 -7.20
N VAL A 248 6.59 1.96 -8.17
CA VAL A 248 5.61 0.86 -8.18
C VAL A 248 6.29 -0.51 -8.30
N PHE A 249 7.36 -0.62 -9.08
CA PHE A 249 8.14 -1.86 -9.18
C PHE A 249 8.73 -2.26 -7.83
N PHE A 250 9.39 -1.33 -7.13
CA PHE A 250 10.02 -1.64 -5.85
C PHE A 250 9.00 -1.93 -4.74
N THR A 251 7.83 -1.30 -4.75
CA THR A 251 6.77 -1.62 -3.78
C THR A 251 6.17 -3.00 -4.05
N LYS A 252 5.94 -3.38 -5.31
CA LYS A 252 5.50 -4.75 -5.67
C LYS A 252 6.57 -5.81 -5.37
N PHE A 253 7.84 -5.50 -5.66
CA PHE A 253 8.97 -6.36 -5.31
C PHE A 253 9.05 -6.56 -3.80
N ALA A 254 8.93 -5.49 -3.03
CA ALA A 254 8.84 -5.52 -1.58
C ALA A 254 7.67 -6.41 -1.10
N SER A 255 6.48 -6.24 -1.66
CA SER A 255 5.32 -7.07 -1.32
C SER A 255 5.57 -8.56 -1.59
N GLY A 256 6.21 -8.90 -2.71
CA GLY A 256 6.62 -10.27 -3.03
C GLY A 256 7.64 -10.85 -2.04
N VAL A 257 8.68 -10.08 -1.70
CA VAL A 257 9.69 -10.47 -0.70
C VAL A 257 9.06 -10.66 0.68
N SER A 258 8.18 -9.74 1.08
CA SER A 258 7.43 -9.79 2.34
C SER A 258 6.58 -11.06 2.45
N LEU A 259 5.81 -11.37 1.40
CA LEU A 259 5.02 -12.59 1.33
C LEU A 259 5.91 -13.84 1.40
N GLY A 260 7.02 -13.87 0.65
CA GLY A 260 7.96 -14.98 0.67
C GLY A 260 8.57 -15.23 2.05
N ILE A 261 9.02 -14.17 2.73
CA ILE A 261 9.55 -14.24 4.11
C ILE A 261 8.47 -14.77 5.06
N SER A 262 7.24 -14.25 4.97
CA SER A 262 6.12 -14.67 5.80
C SER A 262 5.78 -16.14 5.60
N THR A 263 5.61 -16.60 4.36
CA THR A 263 5.26 -17.98 4.03
C THR A 263 6.34 -18.96 4.49
N LEU A 264 7.62 -18.69 4.19
CA LEU A 264 8.73 -19.56 4.59
C LEU A 264 8.91 -19.62 6.11
N SER A 265 8.72 -18.48 6.80
CA SER A 265 8.80 -18.44 8.27
C SER A 265 7.68 -19.26 8.92
N LEU A 266 6.46 -19.19 8.37
CA LEU A 266 5.32 -19.96 8.87
C LEU A 266 5.46 -21.46 8.58
N ASP A 267 5.98 -21.83 7.41
CA ASP A 267 6.27 -23.22 7.06
C ASP A 267 7.33 -23.82 8.00
N TYR A 268 8.41 -23.09 8.25
CA TYR A 268 9.44 -23.49 9.22
C TYR A 268 8.90 -23.62 10.65
N ALA A 269 7.93 -22.79 11.04
CA ALA A 269 7.25 -22.88 12.33
C ALA A 269 6.26 -24.05 12.44
N GLY A 270 6.01 -24.77 11.34
CA GLY A 270 5.09 -25.90 11.29
C GLY A 270 3.62 -25.47 11.22
N TYR A 271 3.31 -24.37 10.53
CA TYR A 271 1.93 -23.91 10.34
C TYR A 271 1.08 -24.97 9.62
N GLN A 272 0.00 -25.39 10.27
CA GLN A 272 -0.94 -26.35 9.68
C GLN A 272 -2.23 -25.65 9.27
N ALA A 273 -2.51 -25.58 7.97
CA ALA A 273 -3.74 -24.98 7.48
C ALA A 273 -4.97 -25.70 8.06
N LEU A 274 -6.02 -24.94 8.41
CA LEU A 274 -7.34 -25.42 8.88
C LEU A 274 -7.37 -26.12 10.25
N SER A 275 -6.22 -26.40 10.88
CA SER A 275 -6.16 -26.98 12.23
C SER A 275 -6.62 -25.99 13.32
N CYS A 276 -7.44 -26.49 14.26
CA CYS A 276 -7.98 -25.73 15.40
C CYS A 276 -6.92 -25.35 16.43
N SER A 277 -5.89 -26.19 16.58
CA SER A 277 -4.76 -25.97 17.48
C SER A 277 -3.48 -25.80 16.66
N GLN A 278 -2.65 -24.84 17.03
CA GLN A 278 -1.36 -24.58 16.37
C GLN A 278 -0.22 -24.76 17.37
N PRO A 279 0.97 -25.16 16.92
CA PRO A 279 2.17 -25.18 17.75
C PRO A 279 2.49 -23.79 18.35
N GLU A 280 3.10 -23.76 19.54
CA GLU A 280 3.51 -22.51 20.19
C GLU A 280 4.52 -21.71 19.34
N ALA A 281 5.36 -22.41 18.56
CA ALA A 281 6.29 -21.81 17.62
C ALA A 281 5.61 -20.91 16.57
N VAL A 282 4.39 -21.25 16.13
CA VAL A 282 3.61 -20.43 15.18
C VAL A 282 3.18 -19.11 15.82
N ASN A 283 2.76 -19.14 17.09
CA ASN A 283 2.39 -17.92 17.82
C ASN A 283 3.59 -16.97 17.99
N LEU A 284 4.76 -17.52 18.32
CA LEU A 284 6.00 -16.74 18.40
C LEU A 284 6.37 -16.14 17.04
N THR A 285 6.28 -16.93 15.98
CA THR A 285 6.58 -16.50 14.60
C THR A 285 5.66 -15.37 14.16
N LEU A 286 4.36 -15.48 14.42
CA LEU A 286 3.38 -14.43 14.12
C LEU A 286 3.68 -13.13 14.90
N ARG A 287 4.03 -13.22 16.19
CA ARG A 287 4.46 -12.04 16.97
C ARG A 287 5.71 -11.38 16.39
N LEU A 288 6.66 -12.17 15.91
CA LEU A 288 7.89 -11.67 15.32
C LEU A 288 7.62 -10.99 13.96
N LEU A 289 6.80 -11.61 13.10
CA LEU A 289 6.44 -11.09 11.78
C LEU A 289 5.56 -9.83 11.82
N VAL A 290 4.62 -9.76 12.78
CA VAL A 290 3.62 -8.68 12.87
C VAL A 290 4.11 -7.53 13.75
N CYS A 291 4.94 -7.78 14.76
CA CYS A 291 5.38 -6.72 15.68
C CYS A 291 6.87 -6.40 15.51
N ALA A 292 7.76 -7.36 15.78
CA ALA A 292 9.19 -7.08 15.91
C ALA A 292 9.86 -6.70 14.57
N ALA A 293 9.62 -7.46 13.50
CA ALA A 293 10.20 -7.22 12.18
C ALA A 293 9.79 -5.85 11.59
N PRO A 294 8.49 -5.49 11.56
CA PRO A 294 8.03 -4.14 11.22
C PRO A 294 8.72 -3.00 11.96
N ILE A 295 8.92 -3.12 13.28
CA ILE A 295 9.57 -2.08 14.09
C ILE A 295 11.02 -1.88 13.62
N ILE A 296 11.77 -2.97 13.43
CA ILE A 296 13.17 -2.91 12.96
C ILE A 296 13.23 -2.28 11.56
N LEU A 297 12.36 -2.70 10.64
CA LEU A 297 12.30 -2.16 9.28
C LEU A 297 11.95 -0.66 9.27
N ILE A 298 11.02 -0.22 10.13
CA ILE A 298 10.68 1.20 10.27
C ILE A 298 11.88 2.00 10.79
N LEU A 299 12.58 1.51 11.81
CA LEU A 299 13.74 2.20 12.37
C LEU A 299 14.87 2.34 11.34
N ILE A 300 15.13 1.30 10.55
CA ILE A 300 16.08 1.34 9.43
C ILE A 300 15.59 2.34 8.36
N GLY A 301 14.30 2.31 8.02
CA GLY A 301 13.70 3.23 7.05
C GLY A 301 13.82 4.70 7.47
N LEU A 302 13.52 5.02 8.72
CA LEU A 302 13.67 6.36 9.29
C LEU A 302 15.13 6.81 9.36
N PHE A 303 16.05 5.88 9.65
CA PHE A 303 17.48 6.16 9.62
C PHE A 303 17.97 6.51 8.21
N LEU A 304 17.60 5.71 7.21
CA LEU A 304 17.92 5.98 5.80
C LEU A 304 17.28 7.27 5.31
N PHE A 305 16.06 7.58 5.78
CA PHE A 305 15.38 8.83 5.43
C PHE A 305 16.12 10.08 5.93
N LYS A 306 17.01 9.97 6.93
CA LYS A 306 17.89 11.08 7.34
C LYS A 306 18.88 11.49 6.23
N LEU A 307 19.25 10.57 5.35
CA LEU A 307 20.13 10.85 4.20
C LEU A 307 19.39 11.56 3.06
N TYR A 308 18.06 11.69 3.14
CA TYR A 308 17.27 12.35 2.11
C TYR A 308 17.57 13.85 2.07
N PRO A 309 18.06 14.41 0.95
CA PRO A 309 18.56 15.79 0.91
C PRO A 309 17.46 16.85 0.77
N ILE A 310 16.28 16.50 0.24
CA ILE A 310 15.24 17.46 -0.14
C ILE A 310 14.46 17.94 1.09
N ASN A 311 14.91 19.04 1.70
CA ASN A 311 14.24 19.74 2.82
C ASN A 311 13.19 20.75 2.34
N GLU A 312 12.36 21.26 3.25
CA GLU A 312 11.35 22.28 2.97
C GLU A 312 11.92 23.51 2.24
N GLU A 313 13.12 23.95 2.63
CA GLU A 313 13.82 25.07 2.01
C GLU A 313 14.19 24.75 0.56
N LYS A 314 14.85 23.60 0.33
CA LYS A 314 15.21 23.15 -1.02
C LYS A 314 13.98 23.00 -1.92
N ARG A 315 12.84 22.56 -1.37
CA ARG A 315 11.57 22.50 -2.12
C ARG A 315 11.07 23.88 -2.55
N LYS A 316 11.16 24.88 -1.66
CA LYS A 316 10.80 26.26 -1.99
C LYS A 316 11.73 26.85 -3.05
N GLU A 317 13.02 26.55 -2.98
CA GLU A 317 13.99 26.93 -4.01
C GLU A 317 13.66 26.31 -5.36
N ASN A 318 13.44 24.98 -5.39
CA ASN A 318 13.10 24.26 -6.61
C ASN A 318 11.80 24.76 -7.23
N ARG A 319 10.78 25.06 -6.41
CA ARG A 319 9.53 25.65 -6.90
C ARG A 319 9.77 26.98 -7.61
N LYS A 320 10.57 27.88 -7.03
CA LYS A 320 10.91 29.17 -7.64
C LYS A 320 11.71 29.00 -8.92
N ALA A 321 12.69 28.11 -8.92
CA ALA A 321 13.51 27.82 -10.11
C ALA A 321 12.65 27.29 -11.27
N LEU A 322 11.72 26.37 -10.99
CA LEU A 322 10.78 25.86 -12.00
C LEU A 322 9.82 26.95 -12.51
N GLN A 323 9.39 27.88 -11.66
CA GLN A 323 8.55 29.01 -12.09
C GLN A 323 9.33 29.93 -13.04
N LEU A 324 10.60 30.25 -12.72
CA LEU A 324 11.45 31.09 -13.56
C LEU A 324 11.77 30.46 -14.92
N LEU A 325 12.09 29.16 -14.97
CA LEU A 325 12.31 28.45 -16.24
C LEU A 325 11.07 28.56 -17.15
N ARG A 326 9.87 28.45 -16.58
CA ARG A 326 8.60 28.56 -17.32
C ARG A 326 8.24 29.98 -17.74
N GLU A 327 8.76 31.00 -17.08
CA GLU A 327 8.61 32.39 -17.50
C GLU A 327 9.52 32.64 -18.71
N ASN A 328 10.79 32.21 -18.62
CA ASN A 328 11.73 32.31 -19.74
C ASN A 328 11.23 31.55 -21.00
N ASP A 329 10.70 30.33 -20.84
CA ASP A 329 10.15 29.57 -21.98
C ASP A 329 8.97 30.33 -22.63
N ARG A 330 8.07 30.91 -21.83
CA ARG A 330 6.93 31.68 -22.33
C ARG A 330 7.34 32.95 -23.05
N ASP A 331 8.34 33.66 -22.52
CA ASP A 331 8.87 34.88 -23.15
C ASP A 331 9.53 34.52 -24.50
N SER A 332 10.24 33.39 -24.58
CA SER A 332 10.84 32.90 -25.83
C SER A 332 9.80 32.48 -26.88
N ASP A 333 8.69 31.88 -26.46
CA ASP A 333 7.57 31.53 -27.34
C ASP A 333 6.85 32.80 -27.84
N SER A 334 6.68 33.82 -27.00
CA SER A 334 6.10 35.09 -27.45
C SER A 334 7.00 35.83 -28.43
N ASP A 335 8.30 35.87 -28.18
CA ASP A 335 9.28 36.54 -29.05
C ASP A 335 9.33 35.86 -30.43
N SER A 336 9.27 34.53 -30.48
CA SER A 336 9.26 33.78 -31.73
C SER A 336 7.95 33.95 -32.53
N VAL A 337 6.81 34.02 -31.85
CA VAL A 337 5.51 34.33 -32.49
C VAL A 337 5.48 35.77 -33.02
N GLU A 338 6.02 36.73 -32.27
CA GLU A 338 6.07 38.13 -32.70
C GLU A 338 7.02 38.31 -33.90
N LEU A 339 8.17 37.64 -33.89
CA LEU A 339 9.10 37.61 -35.04
C LEU A 339 8.45 37.00 -36.29
N ALA A 340 7.69 35.91 -36.13
CA ALA A 340 6.97 35.26 -37.23
C ALA A 340 5.81 36.11 -37.78
N SER A 341 5.24 37.02 -36.98
CA SER A 341 4.17 37.93 -37.42
C SER A 341 4.66 39.17 -38.17
N ASN A 342 5.95 39.51 -38.03
CA ASN A 342 6.59 40.66 -38.66
C ASN A 342 7.31 40.32 -40.00
N LEU A 343 7.33 39.04 -40.37
CA LEU A 343 7.79 38.50 -41.67
C LEU A 343 6.59 38.21 -42.57
#